data_AF-A0A660SU09-F1
#
_entry.id   AF-A0A660SU09-F1
#
_cell.length_a   1.000
_cell.length_b   1.000
_cell.length_c   1.000
_cell.angle_alpha   90.00
_cell.angle_beta   90.00
_cell.angle_gamma   90.00
#
_symmetry.space_group_name_H-M   'P 1'
#
loop_
_entity.id
_entity.type
_entity.pdbx_description
1 polymer ?
#
loop_
_entity_poly.entity_id
_entity_poly.type
_entity_poly.pdbx_seq_one_letter_code
_entity_poly.pdbx_strand_id
1 'polypeptide(L)'
;MDNSGTHKEGVGRTYKGCDGYAPIFSYIGEEGYMLGCELRPGTQHCQKGTPEYLKKNLKMIGELAPSKPVLIRMDSGNAKNHRRERWFIRGFLPALTRRPKKTMNYPMSIKFIR
;
A
#
# COMPACT_ATOMS: atom_id res chain seq x y z
N MET A 1 -19.34 -7.21 -2.27
CA MET A 1 -19.87 -7.25 -3.63
C MET A 1 -20.13 -8.70 -3.94
N ASP A 2 -21.37 -9.14 -3.80
CA ASP A 2 -21.75 -10.52 -4.08
C ASP A 2 -22.01 -10.64 -5.59
N ASN A 3 -21.25 -11.50 -6.25
CA ASN A 3 -21.36 -11.84 -7.66
C ASN A 3 -21.78 -13.31 -7.84
N SER A 4 -22.36 -13.92 -6.79
CA SER A 4 -22.96 -15.26 -6.87
C SER A 4 -23.97 -15.33 -8.01
N GLY A 5 -23.91 -16.39 -8.80
CA GLY A 5 -24.77 -16.56 -9.98
C GLY A 5 -24.31 -15.80 -11.24
N THR A 6 -23.13 -15.18 -11.22
CA THR A 6 -22.52 -14.57 -12.42
C THR A 6 -21.33 -15.38 -12.91
N HIS A 7 -21.08 -15.36 -14.22
CA HIS A 7 -19.94 -16.03 -14.87
C HIS A 7 -18.86 -15.03 -15.32
N LYS A 8 -18.62 -13.98 -14.55
CA LYS A 8 -17.60 -12.98 -14.89
C LYS A 8 -16.20 -13.55 -14.64
N GLU A 9 -15.27 -13.24 -15.53
CA GLU A 9 -13.88 -13.65 -15.39
C GLU A 9 -13.27 -13.15 -14.08
N GLY A 10 -12.55 -14.02 -13.37
CA GLY A 10 -11.89 -13.70 -12.10
C GLY A 10 -12.80 -13.69 -10.87
N VAL A 11 -14.11 -13.87 -11.01
CA VAL A 11 -15.00 -14.11 -9.87
C VAL A 11 -14.67 -15.47 -9.26
N GLY A 12 -14.55 -15.52 -7.94
CA GLY A 12 -14.37 -16.77 -7.21
C GLY A 12 -14.69 -16.64 -5.74
N ARG A 13 -14.70 -17.77 -5.03
CA ARG A 13 -15.08 -17.83 -3.61
C ARG A 13 -14.09 -17.03 -2.76
N THR A 14 -14.56 -15.91 -2.21
CA THR A 14 -13.74 -15.03 -1.37
C THR A 14 -13.71 -15.52 0.08
N TYR A 15 -12.77 -14.99 0.89
CA TYR A 15 -12.73 -15.23 2.34
C TYR A 15 -14.06 -14.88 3.05
N LYS A 16 -14.86 -13.97 2.50
CA LYS A 16 -16.16 -13.58 3.08
C LYS A 16 -17.28 -14.57 2.79
N GLY A 17 -16.99 -15.72 2.16
CA GLY A 17 -17.97 -16.76 1.89
C GLY A 17 -18.98 -16.37 0.79
N CYS A 18 -18.66 -15.38 -0.04
CA CYS A 18 -19.42 -15.02 -1.23
C CYS A 18 -18.51 -15.05 -2.46
N ASP A 19 -19.12 -15.22 -3.63
CA ASP A 19 -18.39 -15.22 -4.90
C ASP A 19 -18.16 -13.78 -5.33
N GLY A 20 -16.92 -13.41 -5.61
CA GLY A 20 -16.59 -12.04 -5.97
C GLY A 20 -15.13 -11.87 -6.33
N TYR A 21 -14.65 -10.63 -6.26
CA TYR A 21 -13.25 -10.27 -6.44
C TYR A 21 -12.58 -10.00 -5.10
N ALA A 22 -11.25 -10.02 -5.09
CA ALA A 22 -10.41 -9.59 -3.96
C ALA A 22 -9.77 -8.24 -4.28
N PRO A 23 -10.51 -7.13 -4.23
CA PRO A 23 -10.00 -5.85 -4.69
C PRO A 23 -8.85 -5.34 -3.82
N ILE A 24 -7.93 -4.61 -4.44
CA ILE A 24 -6.90 -3.82 -3.77
C ILE A 24 -7.04 -2.35 -4.18
N PHE A 25 -6.96 -1.47 -3.20
CA PHE A 25 -7.10 -0.03 -3.38
C PHE A 25 -5.97 0.70 -2.68
N SER A 26 -5.53 1.81 -3.28
CA SER A 26 -4.61 2.76 -2.67
C SER A 26 -5.16 4.17 -2.81
N TYR A 27 -5.05 4.94 -1.73
CA TYR A 27 -5.48 6.32 -1.66
C TYR A 27 -4.32 7.20 -1.22
N ILE A 28 -4.31 8.47 -1.66
CA ILE A 28 -3.29 9.47 -1.36
C ILE A 28 -3.93 10.78 -0.90
N GLY A 29 -3.27 11.47 0.03
CA GLY A 29 -3.72 12.75 0.56
C GLY A 29 -4.75 12.62 1.69
N GLU A 30 -5.08 13.75 2.31
CA GLU A 30 -6.05 13.84 3.42
C GLU A 30 -7.49 13.60 2.94
N GLU A 31 -7.81 14.09 1.75
CA GLU A 31 -9.11 13.90 1.09
C GLU A 31 -9.32 12.48 0.55
N GLY A 32 -8.28 11.62 0.59
CA GLY A 32 -8.40 10.23 0.15
C GLY A 32 -8.56 10.05 -1.37
N TYR A 33 -7.85 10.84 -2.18
CA TYR A 33 -7.87 10.67 -3.63
C TYR A 33 -7.38 9.28 -4.03
N MET A 34 -8.06 8.63 -4.97
CA MET A 34 -7.68 7.31 -5.44
C MET A 34 -6.36 7.38 -6.23
N LEU A 35 -5.33 6.69 -5.74
CA LEU A 35 -4.04 6.55 -6.41
C LEU A 35 -4.03 5.34 -7.36
N GLY A 36 -4.71 4.26 -6.96
CA GLY A 36 -4.78 3.04 -7.74
C GLY A 36 -5.87 2.10 -7.26
N CYS A 37 -6.34 1.26 -8.19
CA CYS A 37 -7.29 0.20 -7.91
C CYS A 37 -7.06 -0.98 -8.86
N GLU A 38 -7.17 -2.21 -8.35
CA GLU A 38 -7.15 -3.42 -9.17
C GLU A 38 -8.21 -4.42 -8.68
N LEU A 39 -8.99 -4.96 -9.62
CA LEU A 39 -9.92 -6.06 -9.37
C LEU A 39 -9.18 -7.39 -9.54
N ARG A 40 -8.76 -7.99 -8.42
CA ARG A 40 -8.01 -9.25 -8.44
C ARG A 40 -8.95 -10.45 -8.29
N PRO A 41 -8.57 -11.64 -8.78
CA PRO A 41 -9.38 -12.84 -8.64
C PRO A 41 -9.83 -13.10 -7.19
N GLY A 42 -11.09 -13.50 -7.00
CA GLY A 42 -11.69 -13.67 -5.68
C GLY A 42 -10.99 -14.65 -4.75
N THR A 43 -10.38 -15.68 -5.34
CA THR A 43 -9.63 -16.74 -4.62
C THR A 43 -8.19 -16.36 -4.33
N GLN A 44 -7.72 -15.20 -4.83
CA GLN A 44 -6.34 -14.78 -4.66
C GLN A 44 -6.06 -14.35 -3.21
N HIS A 45 -5.01 -14.91 -2.61
CA HIS A 45 -4.52 -14.47 -1.30
C HIS A 45 -4.12 -12.98 -1.33
N CYS A 46 -4.47 -12.22 -0.29
CA CYS A 46 -4.28 -10.76 -0.23
C CYS A 46 -2.86 -10.31 -0.60
N GLN A 47 -1.82 -10.99 -0.10
CA GLN A 47 -0.42 -10.62 -0.33
C GLN A 47 0.09 -10.86 -1.76
N LYS A 48 -0.51 -11.78 -2.53
CA LYS A 48 0.00 -12.12 -3.88
C LYS A 48 -0.08 -10.90 -4.79
N GLY A 49 1.02 -10.47 -5.41
CA GLY A 49 1.05 -9.30 -6.30
C GLY A 49 1.08 -7.94 -5.59
N THR A 50 1.07 -7.92 -4.25
CA THR A 50 1.05 -6.67 -3.49
C THR A 50 2.38 -5.91 -3.53
N PRO A 51 3.56 -6.55 -3.49
CA PRO A 51 4.83 -5.84 -3.67
C PRO A 51 4.91 -5.09 -5.01
N GLU A 52 4.43 -5.70 -6.09
CA GLU A 52 4.40 -5.11 -7.44
C GLU A 52 3.43 -3.92 -7.48
N TYR A 53 2.24 -4.08 -6.91
CA TYR A 53 1.25 -3.01 -6.73
C TYR A 53 1.82 -1.83 -5.96
N LEU A 54 2.53 -2.08 -4.85
CA LEU A 54 3.18 -1.04 -4.05
C LEU A 54 4.30 -0.33 -4.82
N LYS A 55 5.13 -1.04 -5.57
CA LYS A 55 6.18 -0.44 -6.42
C LYS A 55 5.57 0.52 -7.45
N LYS A 56 4.46 0.14 -8.09
CA LYS A 56 3.71 1.00 -9.02
C LYS A 56 3.19 2.26 -8.34
N ASN A 57 2.56 2.13 -7.18
CA ASN A 57 2.07 3.26 -6.41
C ASN A 57 3.21 4.20 -5.96
N LEU A 58 4.33 3.64 -5.50
CA LEU A 58 5.51 4.41 -5.10
C LEU A 58 6.09 5.22 -6.26
N LYS A 59 6.11 4.64 -7.47
CA LYS A 59 6.50 5.35 -8.69
C LYS A 59 5.57 6.53 -8.97
N MET A 60 4.26 6.31 -8.94
CA MET A 60 3.25 7.37 -9.13
C MET A 60 3.38 8.48 -8.09
N ILE A 61 3.59 8.12 -6.81
CA ILE A 61 3.83 9.10 -5.73
C ILE A 61 5.09 9.93 -6.03
N GLY A 62 6.15 9.31 -6.54
CA GLY A 62 7.36 10.02 -6.95
C GLY A 62 7.12 11.02 -8.08
N GLU A 63 6.29 10.67 -9.06
CA GLU A 63 5.90 11.54 -10.18
C GLU A 63 5.01 12.71 -9.71
N LEU A 64 4.15 12.50 -8.72
CA LEU A 64 3.35 13.56 -8.09
C LEU A 64 4.18 14.58 -7.30
N ALA A 65 5.45 14.27 -7.00
CA ALA A 65 6.40 15.14 -6.32
C ALA A 65 5.81 15.86 -5.08
N PRO A 66 5.30 15.12 -4.08
CA PRO A 66 4.68 15.73 -2.90
C PRO A 66 5.68 16.59 -2.14
N SER A 67 5.23 17.77 -1.71
CA SER A 67 6.04 18.73 -0.95
C SER A 67 6.41 18.26 0.46
N LYS A 68 5.73 17.23 0.96
CA LYS A 68 5.93 16.65 2.30
C LYS A 68 6.23 15.14 2.20
N PRO A 69 6.94 14.59 3.19
CA PRO A 69 7.02 13.14 3.41
C PRO A 69 5.68 12.42 3.31
N VAL A 70 5.63 11.32 2.56
CA VAL A 70 4.45 10.46 2.47
C VAL A 70 4.57 9.31 3.46
N LEU A 71 3.53 9.11 4.26
CA LEU A 71 3.41 7.96 5.16
C LEU A 71 2.56 6.88 4.49
N ILE A 72 3.09 5.66 4.35
CA ILE A 72 2.30 4.51 3.92
C ILE A 72 1.73 3.79 5.14
N ARG A 73 0.41 3.63 5.15
CA ARG A 73 -0.35 2.82 6.09
C ARG A 73 -0.91 1.62 5.34
N MET A 74 -0.75 0.43 5.91
CA MET A 74 -1.33 -0.81 5.40
C MET A 74 -2.20 -1.44 6.47
N ASP A 75 -3.24 -2.15 6.05
CA ASP A 75 -4.08 -2.92 6.97
C ASP A 75 -3.32 -4.15 7.51
N SER A 76 -3.86 -4.76 8.56
CA SER A 76 -3.23 -5.92 9.21
C SER A 76 -3.13 -7.15 8.30
N GLY A 77 -4.01 -7.30 7.33
CA GLY A 77 -3.99 -8.39 6.35
C GLY A 77 -2.79 -8.31 5.40
N ASN A 78 -2.26 -7.10 5.19
CA ASN A 78 -1.11 -6.84 4.31
C ASN A 78 0.20 -6.57 5.09
N ALA A 79 0.18 -6.66 6.42
CA ALA A 79 1.33 -6.39 7.29
C ALA A 79 2.26 -7.60 7.53
N LYS A 80 1.80 -8.83 7.25
CA LYS A 80 2.59 -10.06 7.50
C LYS A 80 3.55 -10.31 6.33
N ASN A 81 4.81 -10.62 6.64
CA ASN A 81 5.89 -11.02 5.73
C ASN A 81 6.53 -9.97 4.79
N HIS A 82 6.21 -8.68 4.86
CA HIS A 82 7.01 -7.66 4.16
C HIS A 82 8.30 -7.36 4.94
N ARG A 83 9.25 -8.30 4.86
CA ARG A 83 10.55 -8.28 5.51
C ARG A 83 11.48 -7.31 4.74
N ARG A 84 11.62 -6.09 5.26
CA ARG A 84 12.77 -5.17 5.06
C ARG A 84 13.21 -4.84 3.63
N GLU A 85 12.31 -4.65 2.67
CA GLU A 85 12.69 -3.75 1.56
C GLU A 85 12.49 -2.33 2.06
N ARG A 86 13.60 -1.68 2.40
CA ARG A 86 13.62 -0.31 2.93
C ARG A 86 13.44 0.63 1.76
N TRP A 87 12.19 0.87 1.37
CA TRP A 87 11.84 1.80 0.30
C TRP A 87 12.14 3.23 0.75
N PHE A 88 13.37 3.67 0.56
CA PHE A 88 13.79 5.05 0.77
C PHE A 88 13.47 5.86 -0.50
N ILE A 89 12.25 6.35 -0.60
CA ILE A 89 12.00 7.59 -1.34
C ILE A 89 12.30 8.72 -0.35
N ARG A 90 13.05 9.75 -0.77
CA ARG A 90 13.44 10.89 0.10
C ARG A 90 12.26 11.31 0.99
N GLY A 91 12.42 11.18 2.31
CA GLY A 91 11.40 11.53 3.31
C GLY A 91 10.54 10.38 3.85
N PHE A 92 10.69 9.14 3.39
CA PHE A 92 9.82 8.03 3.80
C PHE A 92 10.17 7.46 5.20
N LEU A 93 9.26 7.61 6.18
CA LEU A 93 9.33 6.94 7.49
C LEU A 93 8.41 5.70 7.48
N PRO A 94 8.93 4.47 7.62
CA PRO A 94 8.09 3.29 7.74
C PRO A 94 7.37 3.28 9.09
N ALA A 95 6.04 3.37 9.10
CA ALA A 95 5.26 3.14 10.31
C ALA A 95 5.17 1.64 10.62
N LEU A 96 6.09 1.17 11.46
CA LEU A 96 5.92 -0.09 12.19
C LEU A 96 4.84 0.12 13.26
N THR A 97 3.90 -0.81 13.33
CA THR A 97 2.76 -0.88 14.26
C THR A 97 3.13 -1.08 15.74
N ARG A 98 4.22 -0.48 16.21
CA ARG A 98 4.57 -0.42 17.63
C ARG A 98 4.92 1.01 18.00
N ARG A 99 4.29 1.53 19.06
CA ARG A 99 4.58 2.83 19.68
C ARG A 99 6.11 3.07 19.64
N PRO A 100 6.58 4.25 19.17
CA PRO A 100 8.01 4.52 19.15
C PRO A 100 8.51 4.56 20.59
N LYS A 101 9.23 3.52 21.01
CA LYS A 101 10.10 3.62 22.18
C LYS A 101 11.42 4.20 21.70
N LYS A 102 11.68 5.42 22.16
CA LYS A 102 12.91 6.22 22.05
C LYS A 102 13.15 6.91 20.71
N THR A 103 13.34 8.22 20.84
CA THR A 103 13.94 9.16 19.90
C THR A 103 15.14 8.53 19.18
N MET A 104 14.98 8.24 17.90
CA MET A 104 16.09 7.82 17.04
C MET A 104 16.49 9.04 16.22
N ASN A 105 17.59 9.67 16.62
CA ASN A 105 18.25 10.74 15.87
C ASN A 105 18.63 10.22 14.49
N TYR A 106 18.02 10.77 13.44
CA TYR A 106 18.52 10.64 12.08
C TYR A 106 19.25 11.94 11.73
N PRO A 107 20.49 11.88 11.20
CA PRO A 107 21.17 13.07 10.72
C PRO A 107 20.43 13.63 9.51
N MET A 108 19.67 14.71 9.70
CA MET A 108 19.27 15.58 8.61
C MET A 108 20.53 16.28 8.10
N SER A 109 21.06 15.87 6.94
CA SER A 109 22.03 16.68 6.23
C SER A 109 21.29 17.87 5.59
N ILE A 110 21.20 18.96 6.34
CA ILE A 110 20.93 20.28 5.79
C ILE A 110 22.21 20.70 5.09
N LYS A 111 22.28 20.53 3.76
CA LYS A 111 23.27 21.23 2.95
C LYS A 111 22.73 22.64 2.68
N PHE A 112 23.22 23.61 3.45
CA PHE A 112 23.20 25.01 3.01
C PHE A 112 24.15 25.13 1.82
N ILE A 113 23.60 25.46 0.65
CA ILE A 113 24.41 25.94 -0.47
C ILE A 113 24.66 27.43 -0.17
N ARG A 114 25.93 27.78 -0.01
CA ARG A 114 26.43 29.14 -0.15
C ARG A 114 27.18 29.23 -1.46
#